data_AF-A8RSX7-F1
#
_entry.id   AF-A8RSX7-F1
#
_cell.length_a   1.000
_cell.length_b   1.000
_cell.length_c   1.000
_cell.angle_alpha   90.00
_cell.angle_beta   90.00
_cell.angle_gamma   90.00
#
_symmetry.space_group_name_H-M   'P 1'
#
loop_
_entity.id
_entity.type
_entity.pdbx_description
1 polymer ?
#
loop_
_entity_poly.entity_id
_entity_poly.type
_entity_poly.pdbx_seq_one_letter_code
_entity_poly.pdbx_strand_id
1 'polypeptide(L)'
;AVKEAKEAEEARRAEEKRLEKLSPQEREAEEREAIKKENAELTGKLKRMELEQKASAKLAEKKLPGGLSEFLDYTDEARMAASLEKIGAMYQEQLETGIKERLKGTTPKGLGGAASLTDGMISAEIQKRIRGGL
;
A
#
# COMPACT_ATOMS: atom_id res chain seq x y z
N ALA A 1 -75.78 20.28 3.02
CA ALA A 1 -75.49 20.74 4.41
C ALA A 1 -75.11 19.57 5.34
N VAL A 2 -76.03 18.88 6.03
CA VAL A 2 -75.66 17.85 7.05
C VAL A 2 -75.05 16.58 6.43
N LYS A 3 -75.47 16.21 5.21
CA LYS A 3 -75.00 15.00 4.51
C LYS A 3 -73.55 15.15 3.99
N GLU A 4 -73.23 16.29 3.38
CA GLU A 4 -71.86 16.63 2.93
C GLU A 4 -70.88 16.78 4.10
N ALA A 5 -71.34 17.30 5.25
CA ALA A 5 -70.51 17.40 6.44
C ALA A 5 -70.13 16.02 7.00
N LYS A 6 -71.01 15.02 6.90
CA LYS A 6 -70.73 13.63 7.28
C LYS A 6 -69.76 12.95 6.32
N GLU A 7 -69.95 13.12 5.02
CA GLU A 7 -69.04 12.55 4.00
C GLU A 7 -67.64 13.17 4.08
N ALA A 8 -67.54 14.47 4.39
CA ALA A 8 -66.25 15.13 4.62
C ALA A 8 -65.54 14.64 5.90
N GLU A 9 -66.30 14.31 6.96
CA GLU A 9 -65.74 13.73 8.19
C GLU A 9 -65.27 12.29 7.97
N GLU A 10 -66.02 11.49 7.21
CA GLU A 10 -65.65 10.12 6.85
C GLU A 10 -64.43 10.09 5.92
N ALA A 11 -64.33 11.02 4.97
CA ALA A 11 -63.16 11.17 4.11
C ALA A 11 -61.92 11.58 4.93
N ARG A 12 -62.04 12.55 5.85
CA ARG A 12 -60.93 12.92 6.76
C ARG A 12 -60.50 11.76 7.64
N ARG A 13 -61.43 10.98 8.19
CA ARG A 13 -61.08 9.79 9.00
C ARG A 13 -60.45 8.67 8.18
N ALA A 14 -60.86 8.48 6.94
CA ALA A 14 -60.28 7.50 6.04
C ALA A 14 -58.85 7.91 5.62
N GLU A 15 -58.63 9.20 5.41
CA GLU A 15 -57.32 9.78 5.09
C GLU A 15 -56.38 9.77 6.31
N GLU A 16 -56.87 10.12 7.50
CA GLU A 16 -56.14 9.97 8.77
C GLU A 16 -55.77 8.52 9.06
N LYS A 17 -56.66 7.55 8.81
CA LYS A 17 -56.33 6.12 8.93
C LYS A 17 -55.34 5.63 7.88
N ARG A 18 -55.31 6.27 6.70
CA ARG A 18 -54.30 6.00 5.67
C ARG A 18 -52.96 6.57 6.09
N LEU A 19 -52.92 7.78 6.64
CA LEU A 19 -51.73 8.40 7.23
C LEU A 19 -51.25 7.67 8.50
N GLU A 20 -52.12 7.11 9.32
CA GLU A 20 -51.71 6.30 10.47
C GLU A 20 -51.14 4.94 10.06
N LYS A 21 -51.66 4.35 8.97
CA LYS A 21 -51.11 3.13 8.38
C LYS A 21 -49.81 3.39 7.61
N LEU A 22 -49.56 4.63 7.18
CA LEU A 22 -48.35 5.06 6.48
C LEU A 22 -47.50 5.94 7.40
N SER A 23 -46.62 5.34 8.21
CA SER A 23 -45.23 5.84 8.41
C SER A 23 -44.43 5.16 9.55
N PRO A 24 -44.97 4.37 10.50
CA PRO A 24 -44.11 3.56 11.37
C PRO A 24 -43.26 2.56 10.55
N GLN A 25 -43.87 1.93 9.53
CA GLN A 25 -43.16 1.03 8.62
C GLN A 25 -42.20 1.75 7.65
N GLU A 26 -42.53 2.96 7.19
CA GLU A 26 -41.65 3.71 6.28
C GLU A 26 -40.45 4.29 7.03
N ARG A 27 -40.64 4.76 8.28
CA ARG A 27 -39.54 5.15 9.17
C ARG A 27 -38.67 3.96 9.54
N GLU A 28 -39.26 2.81 9.87
CA GLU A 28 -38.49 1.58 10.09
C GLU A 28 -37.72 1.15 8.82
N ALA A 29 -38.30 1.32 7.63
CA ALA A 29 -37.63 1.00 6.38
C ALA A 29 -36.46 1.97 6.12
N GLU A 30 -36.66 3.27 6.29
CA GLU A 30 -35.63 4.29 6.12
C GLU A 30 -34.51 4.15 7.16
N GLU A 31 -34.84 3.88 8.42
CA GLU A 31 -33.89 3.61 9.49
C GLU A 31 -33.12 2.31 9.24
N ARG A 32 -33.78 1.24 8.77
CA ARG A 32 -33.09 0.01 8.34
C ARG A 32 -32.16 0.25 7.17
N GLU A 33 -32.56 1.05 6.19
CA GLU A 33 -31.70 1.39 5.04
C GLU A 33 -30.53 2.29 5.46
N ALA A 34 -30.74 3.23 6.39
CA ALA A 34 -29.68 4.04 6.97
C ALA A 34 -28.67 3.17 7.74
N ILE A 35 -29.14 2.27 8.60
CA ILE A 35 -28.32 1.31 9.34
C ILE A 35 -27.58 0.37 8.39
N LYS A 36 -28.20 -0.08 7.30
CA LYS A 36 -27.51 -0.91 6.29
C LYS A 36 -26.39 -0.14 5.58
N LYS A 37 -26.64 1.13 5.22
CA LYS A 37 -25.62 2.00 4.61
C LYS A 37 -24.45 2.24 5.55
N GLU A 38 -24.74 2.55 6.81
CA GLU A 38 -23.72 2.73 7.84
C GLU A 38 -22.92 1.44 8.06
N ASN A 39 -23.58 0.30 8.18
CA ASN A 39 -22.89 -1.00 8.28
C ASN A 39 -22.03 -1.29 7.06
N ALA A 40 -22.49 -0.98 5.85
CA ALA A 40 -21.70 -1.16 4.62
C ALA A 40 -20.47 -0.25 4.60
N GLU A 41 -20.62 1.01 5.03
CA GLU A 41 -19.50 1.95 5.14
C GLU A 41 -18.48 1.51 6.19
N LEU A 42 -18.94 1.12 7.38
CA LEU A 42 -18.10 0.61 8.46
C LEU A 42 -17.38 -0.68 8.04
N THR A 43 -18.07 -1.60 7.38
CA THR A 43 -17.48 -2.83 6.85
C THR A 43 -16.42 -2.52 5.79
N GLY A 44 -16.68 -1.53 4.92
CA GLY A 44 -15.70 -1.07 3.93
C GLY A 44 -14.45 -0.47 4.58
N LYS A 45 -14.62 0.37 5.61
CA LYS A 45 -13.50 0.96 6.38
C LYS A 45 -12.68 -0.11 7.08
N LEU A 46 -13.33 -1.06 7.76
CA LEU A 46 -12.66 -2.17 8.44
C LEU A 46 -11.85 -3.01 7.45
N LYS A 47 -12.46 -3.40 6.32
CA LYS A 47 -11.78 -4.15 5.27
C LYS A 47 -10.54 -3.42 4.75
N ARG A 48 -10.65 -2.10 4.55
CA ARG A 48 -9.50 -1.28 4.13
C ARG A 48 -8.39 -1.27 5.19
N MET A 49 -8.73 -1.05 6.46
CA MET A 49 -7.76 -1.07 7.56
C MET A 49 -7.08 -2.43 7.72
N GLU A 50 -7.81 -3.53 7.52
CA GLU A 50 -7.23 -4.88 7.51
C GLU A 50 -6.23 -5.05 6.37
N LEU A 51 -6.56 -4.56 5.16
CA LEU A 51 -5.64 -4.61 4.03
C LEU A 51 -4.40 -3.73 4.26
N GLU A 52 -4.54 -2.56 4.87
CA GLU A 52 -3.42 -1.67 5.24
C GLU A 52 -2.49 -2.32 6.28
N GLN A 53 -3.05 -2.99 7.29
CA GLN A 53 -2.26 -3.76 8.26
C GLN A 53 -1.54 -4.94 7.61
N LYS A 54 -2.23 -5.71 6.76
CA LYS A 54 -1.62 -6.80 6.00
C LYS A 54 -0.49 -6.29 5.09
N ALA A 55 -0.70 -5.18 4.41
CA ALA A 55 0.32 -4.57 3.57
C ALA A 55 1.54 -4.13 4.40
N SER A 56 1.32 -3.49 5.54
CA SER A 56 2.39 -3.07 6.47
C SER A 56 3.20 -4.27 6.95
N ALA A 57 2.54 -5.38 7.31
CA ALA A 57 3.20 -6.63 7.69
C ALA A 57 4.04 -7.21 6.55
N LYS A 58 3.50 -7.26 5.32
CA LYS A 58 4.22 -7.75 4.13
C LYS A 58 5.42 -6.88 3.76
N LEU A 59 5.29 -5.55 3.86
CA LEU A 59 6.40 -4.64 3.64
C LEU A 59 7.53 -4.88 4.64
N ALA A 60 7.19 -5.06 5.93
CA ALA A 60 8.16 -5.38 6.96
C ALA A 60 8.85 -6.74 6.73
N GLU A 61 8.08 -7.78 6.36
CA GLU A 61 8.60 -9.11 6.04
C GLU A 61 9.61 -9.06 4.88
N LYS A 62 9.26 -8.31 3.82
CA LYS A 62 10.13 -8.13 2.65
C LYS A 62 11.25 -7.10 2.85
N LYS A 63 11.37 -6.53 4.05
CA LYS A 63 12.33 -5.44 4.37
C LYS A 63 12.22 -4.26 3.40
N LEU A 64 11.01 -4.00 2.93
CA LEU A 64 10.69 -2.90 2.04
C LEU A 64 10.37 -1.63 2.87
N PRO A 65 10.69 -0.43 2.38
CA PRO A 65 10.36 0.81 3.08
C PRO A 65 8.85 0.95 3.33
N GLY A 66 8.49 1.35 4.55
CA GLY A 66 7.09 1.55 4.94
C GLY A 66 6.37 2.58 4.07
N GLY A 67 7.08 3.61 3.58
CA GLY A 67 6.51 4.62 2.68
C GLY A 67 6.00 4.06 1.34
N LEU A 68 6.34 2.83 0.97
CA LEU A 68 5.74 2.18 -0.20
C LEU A 68 4.25 1.85 -0.01
N SER A 69 3.76 1.81 1.24
CA SER A 69 2.34 1.55 1.54
C SER A 69 1.39 2.57 0.94
N GLU A 70 1.83 3.81 0.73
CA GLU A 70 1.04 4.89 0.14
C GLU A 70 0.74 4.66 -1.35
N PHE A 71 1.51 3.79 -2.01
CA PHE A 71 1.40 3.51 -3.45
C PHE A 71 0.71 2.16 -3.74
N LEU A 72 0.25 1.45 -2.71
CA LEU A 72 -0.41 0.16 -2.86
C LEU A 72 -1.90 0.32 -3.19
N ASP A 73 -2.43 -0.62 -3.97
CA ASP A 73 -3.86 -0.66 -4.31
C ASP A 73 -4.65 -1.45 -3.25
N TYR A 74 -5.40 -0.74 -2.40
CA TYR A 74 -6.24 -1.33 -1.35
C TYR A 74 -7.66 -1.70 -1.79
N THR A 75 -7.94 -1.78 -3.10
CA THR A 75 -9.25 -2.20 -3.61
C THR A 75 -9.58 -3.64 -3.18
N ASP A 76 -8.60 -4.53 -3.30
CA ASP A 76 -8.70 -5.93 -2.90
C ASP A 76 -7.31 -6.51 -2.57
N GLU A 77 -7.30 -7.68 -1.92
CA GLU A 77 -6.07 -8.32 -1.46
C GLU A 77 -5.14 -8.75 -2.61
N ALA A 78 -5.70 -9.12 -3.76
CA ALA A 78 -4.92 -9.56 -4.91
C ALA A 78 -4.22 -8.37 -5.59
N ARG A 79 -4.90 -7.24 -5.74
CA ARG A 79 -4.33 -5.99 -6.25
C ARG A 79 -3.33 -5.38 -5.28
N MET A 80 -3.60 -5.45 -3.98
CA MET A 80 -2.63 -5.03 -2.96
C MET A 80 -1.36 -5.87 -3.03
N ALA A 81 -1.49 -7.20 -3.14
CA ALA A 81 -0.34 -8.09 -3.30
C ALA A 81 0.42 -7.82 -4.62
N ALA A 82 -0.30 -7.69 -5.74
CA ALA A 82 0.31 -7.44 -7.06
C ALA A 82 1.04 -6.08 -7.13
N SER A 83 0.44 -5.02 -6.56
CA SER A 83 1.09 -3.71 -6.47
C SER A 83 2.33 -3.74 -5.56
N LEU A 84 2.27 -4.48 -4.44
CA LEU A 84 3.40 -4.68 -3.55
C LEU A 84 4.55 -5.43 -4.24
N GLU A 85 4.27 -6.51 -4.96
CA GLU A 85 5.30 -7.23 -5.72
C GLU A 85 5.93 -6.35 -6.80
N LYS A 86 5.10 -5.64 -7.58
CA LYS A 86 5.57 -4.79 -8.68
C LYS A 86 6.49 -3.68 -8.17
N ILE A 87 6.05 -2.95 -7.14
CA ILE A 87 6.81 -1.84 -6.58
C ILE A 87 8.05 -2.37 -5.83
N GLY A 88 7.91 -3.47 -5.09
CA GLY A 88 9.01 -4.12 -4.39
C GLY A 88 10.13 -4.58 -5.33
N ALA A 89 9.78 -5.23 -6.43
CA ALA A 89 10.74 -5.68 -7.43
C ALA A 89 11.48 -4.50 -8.08
N MET A 90 10.74 -3.46 -8.47
CA MET A 90 11.32 -2.23 -9.05
C MET A 90 12.27 -1.55 -8.06
N TYR A 91 11.87 -1.43 -6.78
CA TYR A 91 12.72 -0.85 -5.74
C TYR A 91 14.03 -1.64 -5.56
N GLN A 92 13.95 -2.98 -5.51
CA GLN A 92 15.12 -3.83 -5.37
C GLN A 92 16.05 -3.72 -6.59
N GLU A 93 15.51 -3.71 -7.80
CA GLU A 93 16.29 -3.55 -9.04
C GLU A 93 17.06 -2.22 -9.07
N GLN A 94 16.39 -1.12 -8.69
CA GLN A 94 17.01 0.20 -8.62
C GLN A 94 18.08 0.26 -7.52
N LEU A 95 17.80 -0.33 -6.36
CA LEU A 95 18.76 -0.41 -5.26
C LEU A 95 20.01 -1.21 -5.66
N GLU A 96 19.83 -2.36 -6.30
CA GLU A 96 20.94 -3.16 -6.83
C GLU A 96 21.76 -2.40 -7.85
N THR A 97 21.12 -1.68 -8.77
CA THR A 97 21.79 -0.89 -9.80
C THR A 97 22.62 0.22 -9.18
N GLY A 98 22.04 0.99 -8.24
CA GLY A 98 22.75 2.04 -7.52
C GLY A 98 23.91 1.51 -6.67
N ILE A 99 23.76 0.34 -6.04
CA ILE A 99 24.85 -0.33 -5.31
C ILE A 99 25.97 -0.75 -6.28
N LYS A 100 25.63 -1.35 -7.42
CA LYS A 100 26.60 -1.76 -8.46
C LYS A 100 27.36 -0.55 -9.01
N GLU A 101 26.69 0.57 -9.27
CA GLU A 101 27.33 1.81 -9.72
C GLU A 101 28.26 2.39 -8.65
N ARG A 102 27.83 2.41 -7.38
CA ARG A 102 28.67 2.86 -6.26
C ARG A 102 29.90 1.97 -6.07
N LEU A 103 29.75 0.65 -6.19
CA LEU A 103 30.87 -0.29 -6.13
C LEU A 103 31.83 -0.09 -7.31
N LYS A 104 31.33 0.18 -8.52
CA LYS A 104 32.18 0.52 -9.68
C LYS A 104 32.94 1.83 -9.50
N GLY A 105 32.29 2.85 -8.92
CA GLY A 105 32.86 4.20 -8.75
C GLY A 105 33.83 4.36 -7.58
N THR A 106 34.00 3.35 -6.72
CA THR A 106 34.77 3.47 -5.48
C THR A 106 36.22 3.00 -5.57
N THR A 107 36.74 2.60 -6.73
CA THR A 107 38.18 2.34 -6.87
C THR A 107 38.95 3.67 -6.83
N PRO A 108 39.60 4.04 -5.71
CA PRO A 108 40.30 5.32 -5.62
C PRO A 108 41.54 5.24 -6.52
N LYS A 109 41.83 6.31 -7.28
CA LYS A 109 43.07 6.45 -8.04
C LYS A 109 44.26 6.37 -7.06
N GLY A 110 44.79 5.17 -6.85
CA GLY A 110 45.85 4.90 -5.87
C GLY A 110 45.85 3.47 -5.31
N LEU A 111 44.70 2.79 -5.23
CA LEU A 111 44.62 1.43 -4.68
C LEU A 111 44.82 0.32 -5.72
N GLY A 112 44.51 0.57 -6.99
CA GLY A 112 44.75 -0.39 -8.08
C GLY A 112 46.22 -0.44 -8.57
N GLY A 113 47.07 0.47 -8.09
CA GLY A 113 48.49 0.55 -8.48
C GLY A 113 49.46 0.07 -7.40
N ALA A 114 49.08 0.04 -6.13
CA ALA A 114 50.03 -0.28 -5.05
C ALA A 114 50.51 -1.73 -5.13
N ALA A 115 49.62 -2.69 -5.44
CA ALA A 115 49.98 -4.10 -5.56
C ALA A 115 50.87 -4.39 -6.78
N SER A 116 50.66 -3.70 -7.91
CA SER A 116 51.48 -3.86 -9.13
C SER A 116 52.82 -3.12 -9.05
N LEU A 117 52.87 -2.00 -8.32
CA LEU A 117 54.11 -1.27 -8.05
C LEU A 117 55.03 -2.07 -7.12
N THR A 118 54.50 -2.70 -6.07
CA THR A 118 55.32 -3.52 -5.16
C THR A 118 55.85 -4.77 -5.81
N ASP A 119 55.06 -5.47 -6.64
CA ASP A 119 55.46 -6.74 -7.24
C ASP A 119 56.57 -6.56 -8.30
N GLY A 120 56.47 -5.49 -9.10
CA GLY A 120 57.53 -5.11 -10.05
C GLY A 120 58.82 -4.66 -9.36
N MET A 121 58.73 -3.89 -8.28
CA MET A 121 59.89 -3.43 -7.52
C MET A 121 60.59 -4.58 -6.77
N ILE A 122 59.83 -5.49 -6.16
CA ILE A 122 60.36 -6.68 -5.47
C ILE A 122 61.06 -7.59 -6.48
N SER A 123 60.42 -7.87 -7.63
CA SER A 123 61.02 -8.70 -8.68
C SER A 123 62.30 -8.10 -9.26
N ALA A 124 62.36 -6.78 -9.44
CA ALA A 124 63.55 -6.08 -9.92
C ALA A 124 64.72 -6.15 -8.91
N GLU A 125 64.44 -6.03 -7.61
CA GLU A 125 65.46 -6.10 -6.55
C GLU A 125 66.03 -7.53 -6.43
N ILE A 126 65.18 -8.56 -6.55
CA ILE A 126 65.60 -9.98 -6.58
C ILE A 126 66.54 -10.22 -7.77
N GLN A 127 66.16 -9.79 -8.98
CA GLN A 127 66.98 -9.93 -10.18
C GLN A 127 68.33 -9.23 -10.04
N LYS A 128 68.37 -8.02 -9.45
CA LYS A 128 69.61 -7.26 -9.23
C LYS A 128 70.56 -7.99 -8.27
N ARG A 129 70.04 -8.58 -7.18
CA ARG A 129 70.87 -9.35 -6.24
C ARG A 129 71.38 -10.67 -6.82
N ILE A 130 70.58 -11.35 -7.63
CA ILE A 130 71.00 -12.57 -8.33
C ILE A 130 72.06 -12.25 -9.40
N ARG A 131 71.91 -11.12 -10.12
CA ARG A 131 72.83 -10.73 -11.20
C ARG A 131 74.11 -10.03 -10.71
N GLY A 132 74.09 -9.41 -9.54
CA GLY A 132 75.25 -8.75 -8.92
C GLY A 132 76.08 -9.63 -7.98
N GLY A 133 75.76 -10.93 -7.88
CA GLY A 133 76.40 -11.89 -6.98
C GLY A 133 77.27 -12.96 -7.66
N LEU A 134 77.79 -12.67 -8.86
CA LEU A 134 78.81 -13.47 -9.55
C LEU A 134 80.14 -12.71 -9.58
#